data_AF-A0A2H0L0Y4-F1
#
_entry.id   AF-A0A2H0L0Y4-F1
#
_cell.length_a   1.000
_cell.length_b   1.000
_cell.length_c   1.000
_cell.angle_alpha   90.00
_cell.angle_beta   90.00
_cell.angle_gamma   90.00
#
_symmetry.space_group_name_H-M   'P 1'
#
loop_
_entity.id
_entity.type
_entity.pdbx_description
1 polymer ?
#
loop_
_entity_poly.entity_id
_entity_poly.type
_entity_poly.pdbx_seq_one_letter_code
_entity_poly.pdbx_strand_id
1 'polypeptide(L)'
;MNFVKKHYILSAVLVSFLLFALWICISFFPFLRFFLHPFALAGGEKHYLVLLQNNYELRPTGGFISAFGILTIKNGVPISLNLEDVYGTVDDHSYVAPPYPLGRLLAHSTYQGHTFRDANFDPDFPSSVAELESFLRKTRPFQTIDGVIAVDFGFVENWLDAVGSIEVDGRAFTAETLLEFIEAEVADVDLHSLEDLPRRKEGVRQLGKKLAIKTALPWNLPRFFSSVHKSFREKHALFFFHDDDLQQIVEKKGWGGVLQARDGEDLLAVVDANYGGGKANRYVTRSIFYDVDLEKGRAALDIRYDHTNDITVPLSLNYRGYVRAFVPQDHIFGGNIVRGANNNLNYAGQIFEVPAQGKRSISFPIQFPLSLFDDLSYSLYLWKQPGTYNDYYSISVKIPVGLRLTSDDFEVRDNVAIFKGFLTEDRRISFRIDGDNLPPRAIRQTVTALNVLELEFNEGIDPASLRPDKWTVNDTDFAVSERHDLLRIRDVRLEGNTVKIFTIGMSRQPEERYLLEIDGIFDRRGNPLGRRTYSFFQRL
;
A
#
# COMPACT_ATOMS: atom_id res chain seq x y z
N MET A 1 -34.65 40.61 44.17
CA MET A 1 -33.82 39.44 44.57
C MET A 1 -34.12 38.13 43.81
N ASN A 2 -35.26 37.99 43.09
CA ASN A 2 -35.63 36.74 42.37
C ASN A 2 -35.21 36.65 40.89
N PHE A 3 -34.80 37.75 40.26
CA PHE A 3 -34.42 37.74 38.83
C PHE A 3 -33.00 37.21 38.60
N VAL A 4 -32.08 37.54 39.51
CA VAL A 4 -30.66 37.14 39.47
C VAL A 4 -30.50 35.63 39.69
N LYS A 5 -31.22 35.03 40.65
CA LYS A 5 -31.17 33.57 40.91
C LYS A 5 -31.66 32.73 39.72
N LYS A 6 -32.61 33.22 38.92
CA LYS A 6 -33.18 32.48 37.78
C LYS A 6 -32.20 32.37 36.61
N HIS A 7 -31.35 33.38 36.40
CA HIS A 7 -30.31 33.37 35.37
C HIS A 7 -29.14 32.44 35.72
N TYR A 8 -28.74 32.38 37.01
CA TYR A 8 -27.71 31.45 37.47
C TYR A 8 -28.15 29.98 37.36
N ILE A 9 -29.42 29.68 37.61
CA ILE A 9 -29.94 28.31 37.46
C ILE A 9 -30.01 27.91 35.98
N LEU A 10 -30.44 28.81 35.08
CA LEU A 10 -30.51 28.51 33.65
C LEU A 10 -29.12 28.33 33.01
N SER A 11 -28.14 29.14 33.42
CA SER A 11 -26.75 29.01 32.97
C SER A 11 -26.05 27.79 33.58
N ALA A 12 -26.32 27.44 34.84
CA ALA A 12 -25.81 26.20 35.44
C ALA A 12 -26.39 24.94 34.77
N VAL A 13 -27.66 24.95 34.37
CA VAL A 13 -28.28 23.84 33.62
C VAL A 13 -27.71 23.74 32.21
N LEU A 14 -27.48 24.86 31.51
CA LEU A 14 -26.86 24.88 30.18
C LEU A 14 -25.41 24.39 30.21
N VAL A 15 -24.62 24.82 31.20
CA VAL A 15 -23.25 24.35 31.42
C VAL A 15 -23.23 22.87 31.78
N SER A 16 -24.14 22.41 32.64
CA SER A 16 -24.26 20.98 32.98
C SER A 16 -24.66 20.14 31.78
N PHE A 17 -25.54 20.66 30.90
CA PHE A 17 -25.93 19.99 29.67
C PHE A 17 -24.80 19.96 28.64
N LEU A 18 -24.03 21.03 28.51
CA LEU A 18 -22.82 21.08 27.67
C LEU A 18 -21.73 20.14 28.19
N LEU A 19 -21.49 20.11 29.50
CA LEU A 19 -20.54 19.19 30.13
C LEU A 19 -21.01 17.74 30.02
N PHE A 20 -22.32 17.48 30.09
CA PHE A 20 -22.90 16.15 29.90
C PHE A 20 -22.85 15.71 28.43
N ALA A 21 -23.13 16.60 27.48
CA ALA A 21 -22.98 16.34 26.05
C ALA A 21 -21.51 16.13 25.66
N LEU A 22 -20.60 16.91 26.25
CA LEU A 22 -19.16 16.74 26.12
C LEU A 22 -18.70 15.42 26.74
N TRP A 23 -19.21 15.05 27.92
CA TRP A 23 -18.93 13.77 28.57
C TRP A 23 -19.47 12.59 27.76
N ILE A 24 -20.66 12.70 27.17
CA ILE A 24 -21.21 11.71 26.23
C ILE A 24 -20.33 11.63 24.99
N CYS A 25 -19.93 12.75 24.38
CA CYS A 25 -19.03 12.73 23.23
C CYS A 25 -17.67 12.11 23.58
N ILE A 26 -17.10 12.44 24.73
CA ILE A 26 -15.84 11.88 25.24
C ILE A 26 -15.99 10.38 25.59
N SER A 27 -17.17 9.94 26.00
CA SER A 27 -17.42 8.55 26.44
C SER A 27 -17.85 7.62 25.30
N PHE A 28 -18.50 8.14 24.26
CA PHE A 28 -18.92 7.36 23.08
C PHE A 28 -17.95 7.45 21.90
N PHE A 29 -17.02 8.41 21.90
CA PHE A 29 -15.95 8.50 20.90
C PHE A 29 -14.58 8.38 21.59
N PRO A 30 -14.02 7.17 21.72
CA PRO A 30 -12.68 6.94 22.30
C PRO A 30 -11.59 7.76 21.60
N PHE A 31 -11.77 8.04 20.32
CA PHE A 31 -10.96 8.96 19.53
C PHE A 31 -10.92 10.38 20.12
N LEU A 32 -12.03 10.87 20.67
CA LEU A 32 -12.12 12.21 21.26
C LEU A 32 -11.32 12.33 22.55
N ARG A 33 -11.25 11.26 23.35
CA ARG A 33 -10.33 11.18 24.51
C ARG A 33 -8.88 11.26 24.04
N PHE A 34 -8.52 10.51 23.01
CA PHE A 34 -7.16 10.54 22.48
C PHE A 34 -6.83 11.87 21.79
N PHE A 35 -7.77 12.53 21.11
CA PHE A 35 -7.49 13.83 20.49
C PHE A 35 -7.35 14.92 21.56
N LEU A 36 -8.16 14.87 22.62
CA LEU A 36 -8.08 15.85 23.71
C LEU A 36 -6.98 15.55 24.73
N HIS A 37 -6.48 14.33 24.88
CA HIS A 37 -5.48 14.01 25.91
C HIS A 37 -4.09 14.67 25.67
N PRO A 38 -3.48 14.60 24.46
CA PRO A 38 -2.21 15.27 24.12
C PRO A 38 -2.31 16.78 24.26
N PHE A 39 -3.45 17.34 23.84
CA PHE A 39 -3.63 18.78 23.83
C PHE A 39 -4.10 19.31 25.19
N ALA A 40 -5.09 18.68 25.83
CA ALA A 40 -5.84 19.22 26.97
C ALA A 40 -5.37 18.81 28.38
N LEU A 41 -4.54 17.77 28.54
CA LEU A 41 -4.13 17.30 29.87
C LEU A 41 -2.64 17.50 30.19
N ALA A 42 -1.80 17.83 29.21
CA ALA A 42 -0.35 17.94 29.42
C ALA A 42 0.08 19.16 30.25
N GLY A 43 -0.75 20.21 30.35
CA GLY A 43 -0.38 21.47 30.99
C GLY A 43 0.75 22.20 30.25
N GLY A 44 0.78 23.53 30.36
CA GLY A 44 1.84 24.33 29.75
C GLY A 44 1.57 24.71 28.29
N GLU A 45 2.60 25.32 27.68
CA GLU A 45 2.58 25.83 26.30
C GLU A 45 3.35 24.85 25.40
N LYS A 46 2.74 24.47 24.28
CA LYS A 46 3.22 23.48 23.32
C LYS A 46 3.18 24.06 21.92
N HIS A 47 4.19 23.76 21.11
CA HIS A 47 4.35 24.27 19.75
C HIS A 47 4.38 23.12 18.75
N TYR A 48 3.43 23.11 17.82
CA TYR A 48 3.36 22.08 16.78
C TYR A 48 3.65 22.68 15.41
N LEU A 49 4.57 22.08 14.66
CA LEU A 49 4.78 22.42 13.26
C LEU A 49 3.62 21.85 12.45
N VAL A 50 2.83 22.71 11.83
CA VAL A 50 1.73 22.32 10.94
C VAL A 50 2.21 22.44 9.50
N LEU A 51 2.09 21.37 8.72
CA LEU A 51 2.42 21.31 7.29
C LEU A 51 1.13 21.18 6.49
N LEU A 52 0.95 22.07 5.51
CA LEU A 52 -0.16 22.04 4.55
C LEU A 52 0.37 21.57 3.20
N GLN A 53 -0.04 20.36 2.83
CA GLN A 53 0.50 19.64 1.69
C GLN A 53 -0.49 19.61 0.52
N ASN A 54 0.05 19.76 -0.69
CA ASN A 54 -0.68 19.58 -1.94
C ASN A 54 -0.37 18.19 -2.50
N ASN A 55 -1.27 17.23 -2.30
CA ASN A 55 -1.14 15.86 -2.78
C ASN A 55 -1.38 15.69 -4.30
N TYR A 56 -1.82 16.73 -5.01
CA TYR A 56 -1.80 16.77 -6.48
C TYR A 56 -0.39 17.02 -7.06
N GLU A 57 0.54 17.43 -6.21
CA GLU A 57 1.97 17.37 -6.47
C GLU A 57 2.60 16.43 -5.43
N LEU A 58 2.33 15.13 -5.62
CA LEU A 58 2.56 14.09 -4.63
C LEU A 58 4.01 14.05 -4.14
N ARG A 59 4.18 13.94 -2.82
CA ARG A 59 5.46 13.67 -2.16
C ARG A 59 5.31 12.43 -1.27
N PRO A 60 6.43 11.80 -0.84
CA PRO A 60 6.40 10.55 -0.08
C PRO A 60 5.51 10.57 1.17
N THR A 61 5.41 11.70 1.87
CA THR A 61 4.62 11.83 3.10
C THR A 61 3.29 12.56 2.92
N GLY A 62 2.77 12.72 1.69
CA GLY A 62 1.45 13.31 1.44
C GLY A 62 1.43 14.21 0.23
N GLY A 63 2.29 15.23 0.17
CA GLY A 63 2.28 16.19 -0.93
C GLY A 63 3.35 17.27 -0.81
N PHE A 64 3.42 18.11 -1.82
CA PHE A 64 4.28 19.29 -1.82
C PHE A 64 3.89 20.22 -0.65
N ILE A 65 4.85 20.63 0.17
CA ILE A 65 4.57 21.51 1.30
C ILE A 65 4.38 22.93 0.76
N SER A 66 3.12 23.34 0.58
CA SER A 66 2.76 24.67 0.07
C SER A 66 2.84 25.78 1.12
N ALA A 67 2.56 25.41 2.37
CA ALA A 67 2.56 26.32 3.50
C ALA A 67 2.84 25.54 4.77
N PHE A 68 3.38 26.24 5.77
CA PHE A 68 3.62 25.67 7.08
C PHE A 68 3.32 26.71 8.16
N GLY A 69 3.26 26.30 9.42
CA GLY A 69 3.08 27.25 10.52
C GLY A 69 3.32 26.64 11.88
N ILE A 70 3.40 27.49 12.89
CA ILE A 70 3.51 27.05 14.28
C ILE A 70 2.17 27.21 14.97
N LEU A 71 1.57 26.09 15.35
CA LEU A 71 0.38 26.03 16.20
C LEU A 71 0.81 26.05 17.66
N THR A 72 0.42 27.09 18.39
CA THR A 72 0.67 27.17 19.84
C THR A 72 -0.58 26.76 20.59
N ILE A 73 -0.44 25.75 21.45
CA ILE A 73 -1.50 25.25 22.32
C ILE A 73 -1.09 25.51 23.76
N LYS A 74 -1.98 26.14 24.53
CA LYS A 74 -1.76 26.43 25.93
C LYS A 74 -2.87 25.80 26.76
N ASN A 75 -2.50 24.87 27.63
CA ASN A 75 -3.43 24.13 28.50
C ASN A 75 -4.64 23.55 27.73
N GLY A 76 -4.42 22.92 26.57
CA GLY A 76 -5.52 22.39 25.76
C GLY A 76 -6.16 23.31 24.75
N VAL A 77 -5.84 24.60 24.80
CA VAL A 77 -6.51 25.58 23.97
C VAL A 77 -5.53 26.07 22.90
N PRO A 78 -5.84 25.88 21.60
CA PRO A 78 -5.15 26.58 20.53
C PRO A 78 -5.25 28.09 20.74
N ILE A 79 -4.13 28.78 20.91
CA ILE A 79 -4.09 30.23 21.13
C ILE A 79 -3.55 31.00 19.91
N SER A 80 -2.75 30.36 19.06
CA SER A 80 -2.27 30.97 17.81
C SER A 80 -1.92 29.91 16.76
N LEU A 81 -2.11 30.28 15.49
CA LEU A 81 -1.58 29.57 14.33
C LEU A 81 -1.17 30.63 13.31
N ASN A 82 0.13 30.74 13.08
CA ASN A 82 0.68 31.66 12.08
C ASN A 82 1.16 30.82 10.90
N LEU A 83 0.44 30.91 9.78
CA LEU A 83 0.78 30.23 8.53
C LEU A 83 1.70 31.11 7.69
N GLU A 84 2.67 30.47 7.06
CA GLU A 84 3.70 31.07 6.24
C GLU A 84 3.82 30.32 4.92
N ASP A 85 4.21 31.08 3.90
CA ASP A 85 4.49 30.57 2.57
C ASP A 85 5.83 29.83 2.59
N VAL A 86 5.91 28.69 1.91
CA VAL A 86 7.13 27.90 1.88
C VAL A 86 8.27 28.59 1.13
N TYR A 87 7.96 29.51 0.21
CA TYR A 87 8.95 30.34 -0.49
C TYR A 87 9.40 31.56 0.30
N GLY A 88 8.97 31.68 1.56
CA GLY A 88 9.39 32.74 2.47
C GLY A 88 10.79 32.51 3.04
N THR A 89 11.04 33.11 4.19
CA THR A 89 12.36 33.12 4.85
C THR A 89 12.82 31.77 5.41
N VAL A 90 12.03 30.70 5.30
CA VAL A 90 12.39 29.38 5.86
C VAL A 90 13.59 28.76 5.13
N ASP A 91 13.78 29.12 3.86
CA ASP A 91 14.88 28.67 3.00
C ASP A 91 16.04 29.69 2.91
N ASP A 92 16.05 30.74 3.75
CA ASP A 92 17.14 31.73 3.84
C ASP A 92 18.37 31.13 4.56
N HIS A 93 18.95 30.09 3.97
CA HIS A 93 20.10 29.38 4.49
C HIS A 93 21.13 29.10 3.40
N SER A 94 22.34 28.70 3.80
CA SER A 94 23.37 28.27 2.86
C SER A 94 22.92 27.05 2.04
N TYR A 95 23.43 26.93 0.82
CA TYR A 95 23.12 25.83 -0.10
C TYR A 95 23.27 24.45 0.57
N VAL A 96 22.26 23.60 0.40
CA VAL A 96 22.27 22.20 0.81
C VAL A 96 22.19 21.33 -0.45
N ALA A 97 23.11 20.38 -0.58
CA ALA A 97 23.12 19.49 -1.72
C ALA A 97 21.86 18.60 -1.72
N PRO A 98 21.10 18.55 -2.83
CA PRO A 98 19.90 17.74 -2.93
C PRO A 98 20.23 16.25 -3.06
N PRO A 99 19.40 15.36 -2.49
CA PRO A 99 19.37 13.95 -2.86
C PRO A 99 19.36 13.75 -4.38
N TYR A 100 19.97 12.65 -4.86
CA TYR A 100 20.15 12.38 -6.29
C TYR A 100 18.89 12.59 -7.15
N PRO A 101 17.70 12.07 -6.78
CA PRO A 101 16.50 12.27 -7.59
C PRO A 101 16.08 13.74 -7.69
N LEU A 102 16.14 14.47 -6.58
CA LEU A 102 15.79 15.90 -6.51
C LEU A 102 16.74 16.72 -7.38
N GLY A 103 18.05 16.51 -7.23
CA GLY A 103 19.08 17.17 -8.03
C GLY A 103 19.03 16.86 -9.53
N ARG A 104 18.26 15.85 -9.95
CA ARG A 104 18.04 15.51 -11.36
C ARG A 104 16.71 16.01 -11.90
N LEU A 105 15.65 15.91 -11.10
CA LEU A 105 14.29 16.23 -11.53
C LEU A 105 13.99 17.73 -11.44
N LEU A 106 14.47 18.38 -10.37
CA LEU A 106 14.27 19.80 -10.09
C LEU A 106 15.42 20.68 -10.62
N ALA A 107 16.39 20.11 -11.33
CA ALA A 107 17.51 20.89 -11.86
C ALA A 107 17.05 21.90 -12.92
N HIS A 108 17.07 23.18 -12.55
CA HIS A 108 16.93 24.33 -13.45
C HIS A 108 17.81 25.49 -12.96
N SER A 109 17.91 26.58 -13.74
CA SER A 109 18.82 27.70 -13.48
C SER A 109 18.59 28.43 -12.15
N THR A 110 17.39 28.32 -11.58
CA THR A 110 16.97 28.97 -10.33
C THR A 110 16.78 27.99 -9.18
N TYR A 111 17.14 26.71 -9.35
CA TYR A 111 16.99 25.70 -8.30
C TYR A 111 18.05 25.91 -7.20
N GLN A 112 17.59 26.13 -5.97
CA GLN A 112 18.44 26.52 -4.83
C GLN A 112 19.03 25.33 -4.06
N GLY A 113 18.94 24.12 -4.62
CA GLY A 113 19.31 22.89 -3.95
C GLY A 113 18.19 22.35 -3.07
N HIS A 114 18.56 21.62 -2.04
CA HIS A 114 17.60 21.06 -1.09
C HIS A 114 17.03 22.14 -0.18
N THR A 115 15.71 22.13 0.00
CA THR A 115 14.93 23.19 0.64
C THR A 115 13.83 22.58 1.50
N PHE A 116 13.32 23.33 2.48
CA PHE A 116 12.25 22.93 3.40
C PHE A 116 11.03 22.36 2.66
N ARG A 117 10.65 22.94 1.52
CA ARG A 117 9.49 22.48 0.72
C ARG A 117 9.56 21.06 0.19
N ASP A 118 10.77 20.49 0.07
CA ASP A 118 11.03 19.13 -0.40
C ASP A 118 11.70 18.25 0.68
N ALA A 119 11.80 18.75 1.92
CA ALA A 119 12.38 18.04 3.07
C ALA A 119 11.51 16.87 3.60
N ASN A 120 10.40 16.58 2.92
CA ASN A 120 9.60 15.36 3.13
C ASN A 120 9.92 14.27 2.10
N PHE A 121 11.20 14.16 1.70
CA PHE A 121 11.68 13.21 0.70
C PHE A 121 11.72 11.76 1.22
N ASP A 122 11.87 11.56 2.54
CA ASP A 122 11.85 10.22 3.12
C ASP A 122 10.39 9.75 3.30
N PRO A 123 10.00 8.56 2.81
CA PRO A 123 8.65 8.04 3.03
C PRO A 123 8.34 7.73 4.50
N ASP A 124 9.37 7.47 5.32
CA ASP A 124 9.20 7.36 6.75
C ASP A 124 9.00 8.76 7.34
N PHE A 125 7.78 9.04 7.81
CA PHE A 125 7.42 10.38 8.27
C PHE A 125 8.28 10.88 9.45
N PRO A 126 8.64 10.07 10.48
CA PRO A 126 9.61 10.47 11.50
C PRO A 126 10.96 10.94 10.93
N SER A 127 11.49 10.22 9.93
CA SER A 127 12.74 10.59 9.26
C SER A 127 12.61 11.92 8.51
N SER A 128 11.49 12.12 7.80
CA SER A 128 11.16 13.42 7.18
C SER A 128 10.98 14.55 8.20
N VAL A 129 10.38 14.28 9.36
CA VAL A 129 10.24 15.27 10.45
C VAL A 129 11.60 15.73 10.95
N ALA A 130 12.54 14.81 11.16
CA ALA A 130 13.89 15.17 11.57
C ALA A 130 14.58 16.10 10.55
N GLU A 131 14.37 15.85 9.25
CA GLU A 131 14.89 16.70 8.18
C GLU A 131 14.20 18.07 8.14
N LEU A 132 12.86 18.12 8.19
CA LEU A 132 12.07 19.35 8.23
C LEU A 132 12.47 20.26 9.40
N GLU A 133 12.60 19.72 10.60
CA GLU A 133 13.05 20.48 11.76
C GLU A 133 14.50 20.94 11.62
N SER A 134 15.35 20.16 10.93
CA SER A 134 16.73 20.59 10.64
C SER A 134 16.77 21.83 9.76
N PHE A 135 15.87 21.93 8.76
CA PHE A 135 15.71 23.12 7.94
C PHE A 135 15.13 24.29 8.75
N LEU A 136 14.07 24.04 9.52
CA LEU A 136 13.47 25.07 10.38
C LEU A 136 14.50 25.70 11.34
N ARG A 137 15.38 24.88 11.95
CA ARG A 137 16.43 25.37 12.87
C ARG A 137 17.47 26.25 12.19
N LYS A 138 17.67 26.16 10.86
CA LYS A 138 18.63 27.02 10.14
C LYS A 138 18.21 28.50 10.19
N THR A 139 16.90 28.76 10.19
CA THR A 139 16.33 30.11 10.16
C THR A 139 15.66 30.50 11.47
N ARG A 140 15.29 29.50 12.30
CA ARG A 140 14.62 29.68 13.61
C ARG A 140 15.26 28.81 14.70
N PRO A 141 16.52 29.09 15.09
CA PRO A 141 17.26 28.22 16.02
C PRO A 141 16.67 28.12 17.43
N PHE A 142 15.79 29.07 17.82
CA PHE A 142 15.16 29.10 19.14
C PHE A 142 13.70 28.60 19.14
N GLN A 143 13.14 28.25 17.97
CA GLN A 143 11.79 27.71 17.89
C GLN A 143 11.78 26.28 18.42
N THR A 144 11.09 26.04 19.53
CA THR A 144 10.83 24.70 20.05
C THR A 144 9.65 24.07 19.31
N ILE A 145 9.71 22.77 19.08
CA ILE A 145 8.67 21.97 18.43
C ILE A 145 8.42 20.74 19.30
N ASP A 146 7.18 20.54 19.74
CA ASP A 146 6.74 19.39 20.53
C ASP A 146 6.18 18.25 19.65
N GLY A 147 5.89 18.57 18.39
CA GLY A 147 5.43 17.60 17.40
C GLY A 147 5.12 18.23 16.05
N VAL A 148 4.82 17.40 15.07
CA VAL A 148 4.51 17.79 13.70
C VAL A 148 3.15 17.23 13.29
N ILE A 149 2.35 18.07 12.65
CA ILE A 149 1.05 17.75 12.09
C ILE A 149 1.12 18.00 10.59
N ALA A 150 1.01 16.95 9.78
CA ALA A 150 0.89 17.10 8.33
C ALA A 150 -0.53 16.80 7.89
N VAL A 151 -1.10 17.66 7.06
CA VAL A 151 -2.41 17.44 6.41
C VAL A 151 -2.33 17.81 4.94
N ASP A 152 -3.05 17.07 4.11
CA ASP A 152 -3.16 17.32 2.68
C ASP A 152 -4.59 17.78 2.28
N PHE A 153 -4.87 17.90 0.98
CA PHE A 153 -6.21 18.29 0.53
C PHE A 153 -7.27 17.22 0.76
N GLY A 154 -6.91 15.94 0.79
CA GLY A 154 -7.82 14.85 1.18
C GLY A 154 -8.36 15.02 2.60
N PHE A 155 -7.57 15.61 3.52
CA PHE A 155 -8.06 15.98 4.85
C PHE A 155 -9.14 17.06 4.79
N VAL A 156 -8.94 18.09 3.97
CA VAL A 156 -9.89 19.21 3.83
C VAL A 156 -11.16 18.75 3.11
N GLU A 157 -11.03 17.88 2.11
CA GLU A 157 -12.15 17.22 1.42
C GLU A 157 -13.00 16.41 2.43
N ASN A 158 -12.35 15.53 3.20
CA ASN A 158 -12.99 14.78 4.28
C ASN A 158 -13.66 15.68 5.33
N TRP A 159 -13.05 16.83 5.64
CA TRP A 159 -13.62 17.82 6.55
C TRP A 159 -14.88 18.46 5.96
N LEU A 160 -14.83 18.93 4.71
CA LEU A 160 -15.96 19.53 4.01
C LEU A 160 -17.12 18.54 3.85
N ASP A 161 -16.86 17.26 3.56
CA ASP A 161 -17.88 16.22 3.52
C ASP A 161 -18.62 16.07 4.85
N ALA A 162 -17.90 16.18 5.97
CA ALA A 162 -18.47 15.99 7.29
C ALA A 162 -19.32 17.17 7.76
N VAL A 163 -18.90 18.40 7.49
CA VAL A 163 -19.57 19.62 7.98
C VAL A 163 -20.44 20.30 6.91
N GLY A 164 -20.36 19.84 5.67
CA GLY A 164 -21.06 20.35 4.49
C GLY A 164 -20.44 21.62 3.91
N SER A 165 -20.96 22.07 2.77
CA SER A 165 -20.42 23.18 1.97
C SER A 165 -20.17 24.50 2.72
N ILE A 166 -19.13 25.22 2.33
CA ILE A 166 -18.79 26.55 2.85
C ILE A 166 -18.94 27.57 1.74
N GLU A 167 -19.59 28.70 2.01
CA GLU A 167 -19.69 29.77 1.03
C GLU A 167 -18.59 30.82 1.28
N VAL A 168 -17.77 31.16 0.28
CA VAL A 168 -16.82 32.30 0.32
C VAL A 168 -17.08 33.15 -0.93
N ASP A 169 -17.25 34.46 -0.73
CA ASP A 169 -17.49 35.43 -1.82
C ASP A 169 -18.56 35.02 -2.85
N GLY A 170 -19.67 34.45 -2.38
CA GLY A 170 -20.82 34.03 -3.20
C GLY A 170 -20.63 32.70 -3.95
N ARG A 171 -19.54 31.96 -3.68
CA ARG A 171 -19.26 30.64 -4.23
C ARG A 171 -19.33 29.58 -3.14
N ALA A 172 -19.99 28.46 -3.42
CA ALA A 172 -20.06 27.31 -2.51
C ALA A 172 -18.91 26.34 -2.76
N PHE A 173 -18.14 26.05 -1.71
CA PHE A 173 -17.04 25.10 -1.70
C PHE A 173 -17.49 23.79 -1.07
N THR A 174 -17.34 22.70 -1.82
CA THR A 174 -17.55 21.32 -1.39
C THR A 174 -16.23 20.54 -1.51
N ALA A 175 -16.21 19.27 -1.12
CA ALA A 175 -15.04 18.44 -1.35
C ALA A 175 -14.71 18.36 -2.86
N GLU A 176 -15.73 18.30 -3.71
CA GLU A 176 -15.56 18.18 -5.17
C GLU A 176 -15.06 19.48 -5.82
N THR A 177 -15.44 20.64 -5.30
CA THR A 177 -15.06 21.95 -5.87
C THR A 177 -13.84 22.59 -5.20
N LEU A 178 -13.33 21.99 -4.12
CA LEU A 178 -12.18 22.52 -3.37
C LEU A 178 -10.95 22.66 -4.27
N LEU A 179 -10.70 21.69 -5.14
CA LEU A 179 -9.54 21.69 -6.01
C LEU A 179 -9.56 22.86 -7.00
N GLU A 180 -10.70 23.09 -7.66
CA GLU A 180 -10.87 24.22 -8.60
C GLU A 180 -10.66 25.56 -7.90
N PHE A 181 -11.10 25.67 -6.64
CA PHE A 181 -10.87 26.86 -5.82
C PHE A 181 -9.40 27.06 -5.50
N ILE A 182 -8.74 26.03 -4.99
CA ILE A 182 -7.31 26.11 -4.65
C ILE A 182 -6.48 26.36 -5.91
N GLU A 183 -6.87 25.87 -7.09
CA GLU A 183 -6.23 26.25 -8.35
C GLU A 183 -6.48 27.70 -8.73
N ALA A 184 -7.71 28.20 -8.63
CA ALA A 184 -8.03 29.60 -8.93
C ALA A 184 -7.30 30.58 -7.98
N GLU A 185 -7.12 30.19 -6.72
CA GLU A 185 -6.51 31.04 -5.69
C GLU A 185 -4.99 30.77 -5.51
N VAL A 186 -4.49 29.57 -5.82
CA VAL A 186 -3.10 29.12 -5.51
C VAL A 186 -2.37 28.58 -6.75
N ALA A 187 -2.89 28.72 -7.98
CA ALA A 187 -2.06 28.60 -9.18
C ALA A 187 -0.93 29.64 -9.11
N ASP A 188 0.29 29.11 -9.06
CA ASP A 188 1.45 29.72 -8.41
C ASP A 188 2.03 30.96 -9.12
N VAL A 189 2.83 31.67 -8.33
CA VAL A 189 3.56 32.93 -8.53
C VAL A 189 4.40 32.98 -9.82
N ASP A 190 4.78 31.84 -10.39
CA ASP A 190 5.68 31.76 -11.55
C ASP A 190 5.01 32.10 -12.89
N LEU A 191 3.67 32.11 -12.98
CA LEU A 191 2.96 32.33 -14.25
C LEU A 191 2.02 33.55 -14.27
N HIS A 192 1.74 34.21 -13.14
CA HIS A 192 0.75 35.29 -13.05
C HIS A 192 1.17 36.47 -12.15
N SER A 193 0.51 37.63 -12.34
CA SER A 193 0.92 38.92 -11.79
C SER A 193 1.02 38.93 -10.26
N LEU A 194 2.11 39.50 -9.74
CA LEU A 194 2.34 39.72 -8.30
C LEU A 194 1.23 40.55 -7.62
N GLU A 195 0.42 41.27 -8.40
CA GLU A 195 -0.66 42.15 -7.93
C GLU A 195 -1.87 41.38 -7.36
N ASP A 196 -2.15 40.15 -7.83
CA ASP A 196 -3.32 39.38 -7.40
C ASP A 196 -3.07 38.49 -6.17
N LEU A 197 -1.81 38.20 -5.84
CA LEU A 197 -1.43 37.31 -4.75
C LEU A 197 -2.04 37.66 -3.38
N PRO A 198 -2.13 38.93 -2.96
CA PRO A 198 -2.72 39.29 -1.67
C PRO A 198 -4.22 38.97 -1.58
N ARG A 199 -4.97 39.13 -2.69
CA ARG A 199 -6.40 38.83 -2.75
C ARG A 199 -6.66 37.33 -2.67
N ARG A 200 -5.81 36.51 -3.28
CA ARG A 200 -6.03 35.07 -3.32
C ARG A 200 -5.75 34.37 -1.99
N LYS A 201 -4.71 34.82 -1.28
CA LYS A 201 -4.43 34.39 0.11
C LYS A 201 -5.59 34.69 1.06
N GLU A 202 -6.39 35.72 0.78
CA GLU A 202 -7.58 36.05 1.57
C GLU A 202 -8.71 35.01 1.38
N GLY A 203 -8.93 34.49 0.17
CA GLY A 203 -9.96 33.49 -0.11
C GLY A 203 -9.75 32.20 0.70
N VAL A 204 -8.55 31.62 0.65
CA VAL A 204 -8.18 30.42 1.42
C VAL A 204 -8.31 30.67 2.93
N ARG A 205 -7.89 31.85 3.40
CA ARG A 205 -8.03 32.25 4.82
C ARG A 205 -9.50 32.35 5.24
N GLN A 206 -10.37 32.91 4.40
CA GLN A 206 -11.81 32.98 4.66
C GLN A 206 -12.45 31.59 4.69
N LEU A 207 -12.08 30.71 3.76
CA LEU A 207 -12.55 29.32 3.75
C LEU A 207 -12.20 28.63 5.07
N GLY A 208 -10.94 28.69 5.49
CA GLY A 208 -10.49 28.09 6.76
C GLY A 208 -11.23 28.63 7.98
N LYS A 209 -11.45 29.96 8.06
CA LYS A 209 -12.22 30.57 9.15
C LYS A 209 -13.67 30.10 9.19
N LYS A 210 -14.36 30.10 8.05
CA LYS A 210 -15.76 29.69 7.98
C LYS A 210 -15.91 28.19 8.28
N LEU A 211 -14.97 27.38 7.80
CA LEU A 211 -14.92 25.96 8.09
C LEU A 211 -14.74 25.69 9.59
N ALA A 212 -13.83 26.41 10.26
CA ALA A 212 -13.64 26.33 11.71
C ALA A 212 -14.90 26.74 12.50
N ILE A 213 -15.54 27.85 12.13
CA ILE A 213 -16.79 28.32 12.76
C ILE A 213 -17.90 27.28 12.60
N LYS A 214 -18.07 26.74 11.39
CA LYS A 214 -19.08 25.71 11.11
C LYS A 214 -18.82 24.42 11.89
N THR A 215 -17.55 24.09 12.10
CA THR A 215 -17.13 22.90 12.86
C THR A 215 -17.42 23.05 14.36
N ALA A 216 -17.28 24.26 14.90
CA ALA A 216 -17.55 24.54 16.31
C ALA A 216 -19.02 24.35 16.72
N LEU A 217 -19.93 24.15 15.76
CA LEU A 217 -21.33 23.83 16.03
C LEU A 217 -21.45 22.42 16.67
N PRO A 218 -22.16 22.26 17.80
CA PRO A 218 -22.17 20.99 18.56
C PRO A 218 -22.58 19.75 17.75
N TRP A 219 -23.50 19.91 16.78
CA TRP A 219 -23.97 18.82 15.92
C TRP A 219 -22.96 18.41 14.83
N ASN A 220 -21.99 19.27 14.50
CA ASN A 220 -20.94 18.99 13.53
C ASN A 220 -19.70 18.36 14.17
N LEU A 221 -19.47 18.56 15.48
CA LEU A 221 -18.31 18.01 16.19
C LEU A 221 -18.17 16.49 16.00
N PRO A 222 -19.19 15.64 16.22
CA PRO A 222 -19.03 14.20 16.03
C PRO A 222 -18.67 13.81 14.59
N ARG A 223 -19.25 14.50 13.60
CA ARG A 223 -18.97 14.25 12.17
C ARG A 223 -17.55 14.66 11.82
N PHE A 224 -17.10 15.81 12.33
CA PHE A 224 -15.73 16.29 12.18
C PHE A 224 -14.72 15.31 12.79
N PHE A 225 -14.92 14.86 14.04
CA PHE A 225 -13.98 13.88 14.62
C PHE A 225 -13.98 12.55 13.88
N SER A 226 -15.13 12.13 13.33
CA SER A 226 -15.19 10.97 12.44
C SER A 226 -14.40 11.19 11.15
N SER A 227 -14.41 12.39 10.54
CA SER A 227 -13.64 12.68 9.34
C SER A 227 -12.15 12.86 9.60
N VAL A 228 -11.77 13.40 10.76
CA VAL A 228 -10.38 13.42 11.21
C VAL A 228 -9.87 11.98 11.37
N HIS A 229 -10.62 11.10 12.05
CA HIS A 229 -10.26 9.69 12.17
C HIS A 229 -10.19 8.98 10.80
N LYS A 230 -11.13 9.27 9.88
CA LYS A 230 -11.09 8.79 8.49
C LYS A 230 -9.79 9.23 7.81
N SER A 231 -9.42 10.50 7.92
CA SER A 231 -8.22 11.07 7.31
C SER A 231 -6.93 10.45 7.84
N PHE A 232 -6.87 10.07 9.12
CA PHE A 232 -5.72 9.33 9.64
C PHE A 232 -5.62 7.92 9.07
N ARG A 233 -6.73 7.18 9.00
CA ARG A 233 -6.73 5.83 8.38
C ARG A 233 -6.35 5.88 6.91
N GLU A 234 -6.83 6.90 6.21
CA GLU A 234 -6.53 7.15 4.80
C GLU A 234 -5.17 7.83 4.58
N LYS A 235 -4.41 8.14 5.65
CA LYS A 235 -3.11 8.83 5.60
C LYS A 235 -3.15 10.18 4.85
N HIS A 236 -4.25 10.90 5.01
CA HIS A 236 -4.41 12.32 4.65
C HIS A 236 -4.06 13.26 5.81
N ALA A 237 -3.86 12.70 7.00
CA ALA A 237 -3.27 13.36 8.14
C ALA A 237 -2.21 12.45 8.78
N LEU A 238 -1.08 13.04 9.17
CA LEU A 238 0.00 12.36 9.89
C LEU A 238 0.38 13.15 11.13
N PHE A 239 0.71 12.43 12.20
CA PHE A 239 1.21 13.01 13.44
C PHE A 239 2.60 12.49 13.77
N PHE A 240 3.40 13.35 14.38
CA PHE A 240 4.63 12.98 15.06
C PHE A 240 4.69 13.78 16.36
N PHE A 241 5.11 13.14 17.44
CA PHE A 241 5.32 13.78 18.74
C PHE A 241 6.71 13.46 19.26
N HIS A 242 7.36 14.45 19.89
CA HIS A 242 8.61 14.22 20.63
C HIS A 242 8.37 13.63 22.02
N ASP A 243 7.11 13.58 22.46
CA ASP A 243 6.70 12.88 23.67
C ASP A 243 6.55 11.38 23.37
N ASP A 244 7.37 10.55 24.03
CA ASP A 244 7.46 9.12 23.77
C ASP A 244 6.12 8.38 23.97
N ASP A 245 5.34 8.76 24.99
CA ASP A 245 4.06 8.13 25.29
C ASP A 245 3.04 8.44 24.19
N LEU A 246 2.98 9.71 23.76
CA LEU A 246 2.11 10.13 22.66
C LEU A 246 2.52 9.49 21.33
N GLN A 247 3.83 9.45 21.05
CA GLN A 247 4.37 8.91 19.81
C GLN A 247 4.07 7.40 19.69
N GLN A 248 4.25 6.63 20.76
CA GLN A 248 3.89 5.20 20.77
C GLN A 248 2.41 4.97 20.47
N ILE A 249 1.51 5.84 20.96
CA ILE A 249 0.08 5.71 20.66
C ILE A 249 -0.19 6.02 19.18
N VAL A 250 0.39 7.09 18.65
CA VAL A 250 0.29 7.47 17.23
C VAL A 250 0.77 6.35 16.32
N GLU A 251 1.91 5.74 16.63
CA GLU A 251 2.48 4.63 15.88
C GLU A 251 1.61 3.38 15.95
N LYS A 252 1.14 3.01 17.16
CA LYS A 252 0.23 1.87 17.34
C LYS A 252 -1.08 2.02 16.57
N LYS A 253 -1.53 3.26 16.37
CA LYS A 253 -2.74 3.58 15.60
C LYS A 253 -2.48 3.69 14.09
N GLY A 254 -1.22 3.67 13.65
CA GLY A 254 -0.83 3.86 12.24
C GLY A 254 -0.90 5.32 11.77
N TRP A 255 -1.00 6.28 12.69
CA TRP A 255 -1.14 7.71 12.37
C TRP A 255 0.21 8.40 12.18
N GLY A 256 1.30 7.69 12.47
CA GLY A 256 2.66 8.20 12.43
C GLY A 256 3.34 8.16 11.08
N GLY A 257 2.72 7.58 10.05
CA GLY A 257 3.34 7.45 8.73
C GLY A 257 4.66 6.64 8.73
N VAL A 258 4.87 5.78 9.72
CA VAL A 258 6.09 4.98 9.86
C VAL A 258 6.14 3.95 8.74
N LEU A 259 7.29 3.84 8.10
CA LEU A 259 7.59 2.80 7.12
C LEU A 259 8.71 1.92 7.64
N GLN A 260 8.35 0.75 8.16
CA GLN A 260 9.29 -0.21 8.74
C GLN A 260 8.83 -1.65 8.52
N ALA A 261 9.79 -2.56 8.38
CA ALA A 261 9.53 -4.00 8.36
C ALA A 261 9.10 -4.52 9.75
N ARG A 262 8.45 -5.69 9.77
CA ARG A 262 8.18 -6.45 10.99
C ARG A 262 8.74 -7.86 10.83
N ASP A 263 9.25 -8.42 11.90
CA ASP A 263 9.79 -9.79 11.88
C ASP A 263 8.69 -10.79 11.50
N GLY A 264 9.01 -11.71 10.58
CA GLY A 264 8.09 -12.76 10.13
C GLY A 264 6.95 -12.29 9.22
N GLU A 265 6.99 -11.06 8.71
CA GLU A 265 5.98 -10.49 7.82
C GLU A 265 6.62 -9.92 6.55
N ASP A 266 6.05 -10.25 5.39
CA ASP A 266 6.42 -9.62 4.12
C ASP A 266 5.81 -8.22 4.03
N LEU A 267 6.45 -7.33 3.27
CA LEU A 267 6.03 -5.94 3.11
C LEU A 267 6.18 -5.50 1.67
N LEU A 268 5.14 -4.85 1.14
CA LEU A 268 5.22 -4.08 -0.09
C LEU A 268 4.76 -2.65 0.16
N ALA A 269 5.67 -1.69 -0.08
CA ALA A 269 5.32 -0.28 -0.15
C ALA A 269 5.77 0.31 -1.48
N VAL A 270 4.84 0.97 -2.17
CA VAL A 270 5.10 1.72 -3.41
C VAL A 270 4.97 3.20 -3.12
N VAL A 271 6.07 3.93 -3.26
CA VAL A 271 6.17 5.36 -2.94
C VAL A 271 6.47 6.14 -4.21
N ASP A 272 5.53 6.99 -4.63
CA ASP A 272 5.78 8.00 -5.67
C ASP A 272 6.24 9.32 -5.09
N ALA A 273 6.95 10.05 -5.93
CA ALA A 273 7.12 11.48 -5.75
C ALA A 273 7.09 12.17 -7.13
N ASN A 274 6.17 13.11 -7.31
CA ASN A 274 6.06 13.95 -8.49
C ASN A 274 6.94 15.18 -8.31
N TYR A 275 7.95 15.33 -9.16
CA TYR A 275 8.85 16.49 -9.18
C TYR A 275 8.82 17.21 -10.53
N GLY A 276 7.70 17.09 -11.26
CA GLY A 276 7.52 17.72 -12.56
C GLY A 276 7.11 19.19 -12.50
N GLY A 277 6.80 19.73 -11.31
CA GLY A 277 6.31 21.09 -11.12
C GLY A 277 4.86 21.33 -11.60
N GLY A 278 4.19 20.27 -12.07
CA GLY A 278 2.79 20.28 -12.47
C GLY A 278 1.93 19.48 -11.50
N LYS A 279 0.64 19.82 -11.40
CA LYS A 279 -0.37 19.13 -10.57
C LYS A 279 -0.89 17.85 -11.24
N ALA A 280 0.00 17.15 -11.96
CA ALA A 280 -0.34 16.05 -12.87
C ALA A 280 -0.91 14.81 -12.16
N ASN A 281 -0.70 14.66 -10.84
CA ASN A 281 -1.33 13.56 -10.07
C ASN A 281 -2.87 13.60 -10.13
N ARG A 282 -3.49 14.72 -10.51
CA ARG A 282 -4.93 14.82 -10.76
C ARG A 282 -5.40 13.90 -11.90
N TYR A 283 -4.55 13.67 -12.88
CA TYR A 283 -4.90 12.98 -14.13
C TYR A 283 -4.10 11.70 -14.35
N VAL A 284 -3.11 11.44 -13.50
CA VAL A 284 -2.30 10.22 -13.51
C VAL A 284 -2.89 9.22 -12.53
N THR A 285 -3.31 8.08 -13.06
CA THR A 285 -3.72 6.93 -12.24
C THR A 285 -2.58 5.92 -12.14
N ARG A 286 -2.50 5.24 -11.01
CA ARG A 286 -1.49 4.22 -10.73
C ARG A 286 -2.15 2.88 -10.38
N SER A 287 -1.64 1.81 -10.98
CA SER A 287 -2.07 0.44 -10.73
C SER A 287 -0.85 -0.44 -10.44
N ILE A 288 -0.91 -1.20 -9.35
CA ILE A 288 0.17 -2.03 -8.83
C ILE A 288 -0.19 -3.50 -9.05
N PHE A 289 0.68 -4.23 -9.71
CA PHE A 289 0.58 -5.67 -9.92
C PHE A 289 1.74 -6.34 -9.22
N TYR A 290 1.47 -7.32 -8.35
CA TYR A 290 2.51 -8.00 -7.57
C TYR A 290 2.31 -9.50 -7.64
N ASP A 291 3.17 -10.17 -8.41
CA ASP A 291 3.12 -11.61 -8.63
C ASP A 291 4.23 -12.30 -7.84
N VAL A 292 3.86 -13.07 -6.83
CA VAL A 292 4.76 -13.74 -5.88
C VAL A 292 4.76 -15.25 -6.13
N ASP A 293 5.95 -15.84 -6.27
CA ASP A 293 6.16 -17.27 -6.47
C ASP A 293 6.99 -17.80 -5.29
N LEU A 294 6.29 -18.27 -4.27
CA LEU A 294 6.83 -18.71 -3.00
C LEU A 294 7.69 -19.98 -3.16
N GLU A 295 7.37 -20.82 -4.13
CA GLU A 295 8.15 -22.01 -4.49
C GLU A 295 9.56 -21.65 -4.98
N LYS A 296 9.69 -20.51 -5.66
CA LYS A 296 10.96 -20.09 -6.29
C LYS A 296 11.65 -18.94 -5.56
N GLY A 297 11.08 -18.42 -4.48
CA GLY A 297 11.66 -17.30 -3.73
C GLY A 297 11.79 -16.04 -4.58
N ARG A 298 10.76 -15.73 -5.39
CA ARG A 298 10.79 -14.58 -6.30
C ARG A 298 9.45 -13.87 -6.36
N ALA A 299 9.49 -12.57 -6.61
CA ALA A 299 8.33 -11.77 -6.95
C ALA A 299 8.62 -10.87 -8.16
N ALA A 300 7.56 -10.45 -8.84
CA ALA A 300 7.59 -9.43 -9.87
C ALA A 300 6.60 -8.33 -9.50
N LEU A 301 7.11 -7.11 -9.33
CA LEU A 301 6.29 -5.92 -9.10
C LEU A 301 6.23 -5.11 -10.40
N ASP A 302 5.02 -4.87 -10.91
CA ASP A 302 4.76 -4.02 -12.06
C ASP A 302 3.87 -2.85 -11.65
N ILE A 303 4.37 -1.63 -11.81
CA ILE A 303 3.63 -0.39 -11.53
C ILE A 303 3.28 0.26 -12.86
N ARG A 304 1.98 0.45 -13.11
CA ARG A 304 1.44 1.01 -14.34
C ARG A 304 0.85 2.38 -14.09
N TYR A 305 1.21 3.32 -14.95
CA TYR A 305 0.75 4.69 -14.95
C TYR A 305 -0.07 4.96 -16.21
N ASP A 306 -1.17 5.66 -16.05
CA ASP A 306 -2.01 6.15 -17.15
C ASP A 306 -2.30 7.64 -16.94
N HIS A 307 -1.73 8.48 -17.80
CA HIS A 307 -1.96 9.92 -17.78
C HIS A 307 -3.11 10.24 -18.72
N THR A 308 -4.28 10.53 -18.17
CA THR A 308 -5.53 10.61 -18.96
C THR A 308 -5.75 11.94 -19.66
N ASN A 309 -5.07 13.01 -19.24
CA ASN A 309 -5.35 14.36 -19.70
C ASN A 309 -4.32 14.90 -20.70
N ASP A 310 -4.69 15.97 -21.41
CA ASP A 310 -3.88 16.68 -22.40
C ASP A 310 -2.97 17.73 -21.76
N ILE A 311 -1.79 17.98 -22.35
CA ILE A 311 -0.81 18.98 -21.87
C ILE A 311 -1.34 20.42 -21.93
N THR A 312 -2.37 20.66 -22.75
CA THR A 312 -3.04 21.96 -22.88
C THR A 312 -3.91 22.31 -21.67
N VAL A 313 -4.23 21.34 -20.81
CA VAL A 313 -4.92 21.63 -19.55
C VAL A 313 -3.93 22.28 -18.58
N PRO A 314 -4.26 23.45 -17.99
CA PRO A 314 -3.37 24.11 -17.04
C PRO A 314 -2.83 23.16 -15.98
N LEU A 315 -1.51 23.21 -15.77
CA LEU A 315 -0.79 22.41 -14.77
C LEU A 315 -0.80 20.89 -15.01
N SER A 316 -1.33 20.41 -16.14
CA SER A 316 -1.32 19.01 -16.58
C SER A 316 -0.11 18.68 -17.48
N LEU A 317 1.07 19.17 -17.09
CA LEU A 317 2.34 18.87 -17.78
C LEU A 317 2.67 17.38 -17.74
N ASN A 318 3.67 16.96 -18.54
CA ASN A 318 4.23 15.60 -18.44
C ASN A 318 4.56 15.27 -16.98
N TYR A 319 4.14 14.10 -16.53
CA TYR A 319 4.42 13.64 -15.18
C TYR A 319 5.88 13.22 -15.08
N ARG A 320 6.69 13.91 -14.28
CA ARG A 320 8.10 13.57 -14.04
C ARG A 320 8.25 13.13 -12.60
N GLY A 321 8.46 11.83 -12.40
CA GLY A 321 8.37 11.21 -11.09
C GLY A 321 9.62 10.43 -10.70
N TYR A 322 9.68 10.12 -9.41
CA TYR A 322 10.58 9.14 -8.82
C TYR A 322 9.77 8.14 -8.01
N VAL A 323 9.66 6.92 -8.54
CA VAL A 323 8.98 5.82 -7.84
C VAL A 323 10.01 4.97 -7.12
N ARG A 324 9.67 4.54 -5.89
CA ARG A 324 10.43 3.57 -5.10
C ARG A 324 9.52 2.42 -4.69
N ALA A 325 10.03 1.20 -4.78
CA ALA A 325 9.46 0.02 -4.16
C ALA A 325 10.30 -0.35 -2.93
N PHE A 326 9.65 -0.59 -1.80
CA PHE A 326 10.26 -1.04 -0.55
C PHE A 326 9.77 -2.45 -0.21
N VAL A 327 10.71 -3.27 0.25
CA VAL A 327 10.53 -4.66 0.66
C VAL A 327 11.44 -4.94 1.88
N PRO A 328 11.21 -6.02 2.64
CA PRO A 328 12.08 -6.41 3.75
C PRO A 328 13.57 -6.52 3.33
N GLN A 329 14.48 -6.31 4.27
CA GLN A 329 15.93 -6.23 3.99
C GLN A 329 16.55 -7.52 3.44
N ASP A 330 15.90 -8.67 3.64
CA ASP A 330 16.30 -9.95 3.09
C ASP A 330 15.86 -10.16 1.62
N HIS A 331 15.04 -9.26 1.08
CA HIS A 331 14.67 -9.24 -0.33
C HIS A 331 15.69 -8.46 -1.18
N ILE A 332 15.99 -8.97 -2.37
CA ILE A 332 16.98 -8.42 -3.30
C ILE A 332 16.30 -8.04 -4.62
N PHE A 333 16.42 -6.76 -5.00
CA PHE A 333 15.97 -6.30 -6.31
C PHE A 333 16.95 -6.67 -7.42
N GLY A 334 16.46 -7.24 -8.52
CA GLY A 334 17.22 -7.46 -9.76
C GLY A 334 17.25 -6.23 -10.68
N GLY A 335 17.98 -6.34 -11.80
CA GLY A 335 18.01 -5.32 -12.88
C GLY A 335 18.97 -4.14 -12.66
N ASN A 336 18.99 -3.20 -13.61
CA ASN A 336 19.80 -1.98 -13.56
C ASN A 336 19.00 -0.82 -12.96
N ILE A 337 18.75 -0.87 -11.64
CA ILE A 337 17.92 0.08 -10.90
C ILE A 337 18.71 0.64 -9.71
N VAL A 338 18.44 1.90 -9.31
CA VAL A 338 19.04 2.50 -8.12
C VAL A 338 18.50 1.78 -6.88
N ARG A 339 19.40 1.32 -6.01
CA ARG A 339 19.04 0.59 -4.79
C ARG A 339 19.55 1.33 -3.56
N GLY A 340 18.91 1.11 -2.43
CA GLY A 340 19.40 1.55 -1.13
C GLY A 340 18.69 0.81 0.00
N ALA A 341 18.96 1.24 1.23
CA ALA A 341 18.30 0.73 2.42
C ALA A 341 17.76 1.89 3.26
N ASN A 342 16.65 1.66 3.95
CA ASN A 342 16.00 2.60 4.87
C ASN A 342 15.24 1.80 5.93
N ASN A 343 15.45 2.03 7.22
CA ASN A 343 14.69 1.43 8.33
C ASN A 343 14.45 -0.10 8.20
N ASN A 344 15.52 -0.88 8.03
CA ASN A 344 15.48 -2.35 7.83
C ASN A 344 14.66 -2.80 6.60
N LEU A 345 14.52 -1.92 5.60
CA LEU A 345 13.95 -2.22 4.30
C LEU A 345 15.02 -2.01 3.23
N ASN A 346 14.97 -2.84 2.19
CA ASN A 346 15.62 -2.54 0.93
C ASN A 346 14.65 -1.80 0.04
N TYR A 347 15.16 -0.85 -0.74
CA TYR A 347 14.38 -0.20 -1.78
C TYR A 347 15.07 -0.22 -3.14
N ALA A 348 14.26 -0.21 -4.19
CA ALA A 348 14.69 0.09 -5.54
C ALA A 348 13.87 1.25 -6.08
N GLY A 349 14.52 2.21 -6.74
CA GLY A 349 13.85 3.38 -7.27
C GLY A 349 14.27 3.75 -8.68
N GLN A 350 13.34 4.34 -9.42
CA GLN A 350 13.54 4.76 -10.80
C GLN A 350 12.92 6.13 -11.05
N ILE A 351 13.71 7.00 -11.69
CA ILE A 351 13.20 8.24 -12.27
C ILE A 351 12.52 7.91 -13.60
N PHE A 352 11.35 8.48 -13.85
CA PHE A 352 10.58 8.23 -15.05
C PHE A 352 9.77 9.47 -15.48
N GLU A 353 9.27 9.40 -16.71
CA GLU A 353 8.33 10.37 -17.25
C GLU A 353 7.11 9.63 -17.83
N VAL A 354 5.93 10.21 -17.65
CA VAL A 354 4.70 9.81 -18.33
C VAL A 354 4.21 11.02 -19.13
N PRO A 355 4.31 10.98 -20.47
CA PRO A 355 3.76 12.04 -21.31
C PRO A 355 2.26 12.22 -21.07
N ALA A 356 1.74 13.43 -21.29
CA ALA A 356 0.29 13.65 -21.36
C ALA A 356 -0.35 12.68 -22.37
N GLN A 357 -1.53 12.14 -22.04
CA GLN A 357 -2.22 11.06 -22.78
C GLN A 357 -1.40 9.76 -22.95
N GLY A 358 -0.30 9.63 -22.22
CA GLY A 358 0.64 8.51 -22.30
C GLY A 358 0.44 7.48 -21.19
N LYS A 359 1.06 6.32 -21.40
CA LYS A 359 1.15 5.25 -20.40
C LYS A 359 2.60 4.88 -20.15
N ARG A 360 2.89 4.44 -18.94
CA ARG A 360 4.22 3.95 -18.56
C ARG A 360 4.08 2.74 -17.64
N SER A 361 4.99 1.78 -17.76
CA SER A 361 5.12 0.67 -16.82
C SER A 361 6.54 0.56 -16.33
N ILE A 362 6.69 0.27 -15.04
CA ILE A 362 7.96 0.16 -14.34
C ILE A 362 7.95 -1.15 -13.57
N SER A 363 8.95 -1.99 -13.81
CA SER A 363 9.01 -3.35 -13.31
C SER A 363 10.19 -3.54 -12.38
N PHE A 364 9.96 -4.15 -11.22
CA PHE A 364 10.96 -4.49 -10.22
C PHE A 364 10.95 -6.01 -10.00
N PRO A 365 11.91 -6.76 -10.57
CA PRO A 365 12.08 -8.16 -10.22
C PRO A 365 12.71 -8.26 -8.82
N ILE A 366 12.19 -9.15 -7.99
CA ILE A 366 12.57 -9.33 -6.59
C ILE A 366 12.89 -10.80 -6.33
N GLN A 367 13.93 -11.06 -5.55
CA GLN A 367 14.28 -12.38 -5.00
C GLN A 367 14.24 -12.30 -3.48
N PHE A 368 13.84 -13.37 -2.80
CA PHE A 368 13.76 -13.43 -1.34
C PHE A 368 14.03 -14.84 -0.81
N PRO A 369 14.45 -15.00 0.46
CA PRO A 369 14.74 -16.30 1.03
C PRO A 369 13.46 -17.13 1.22
N LEU A 370 13.58 -18.45 1.04
CA LEU A 370 12.45 -19.38 1.20
C LEU A 370 12.00 -19.55 2.67
N SER A 371 12.72 -18.97 3.64
CA SER A 371 12.36 -19.00 5.06
C SER A 371 11.10 -18.20 5.40
N LEU A 372 10.56 -17.42 4.47
CA LEU A 372 9.24 -16.78 4.59
C LEU A 372 8.07 -17.79 4.75
N PHE A 373 8.33 -19.10 4.68
CA PHE A 373 7.34 -20.19 4.76
C PHE A 373 7.47 -21.10 5.98
N ASP A 374 8.35 -20.80 6.93
CA ASP A 374 8.73 -21.79 7.96
C ASP A 374 7.54 -22.23 8.86
N ASP A 375 6.50 -21.40 9.01
CA ASP A 375 5.32 -21.67 9.86
C ASP A 375 4.03 -22.06 9.08
N LEU A 376 4.14 -22.41 7.79
CA LEU A 376 2.96 -22.68 6.91
C LEU A 376 1.96 -21.51 6.86
N SER A 377 2.44 -20.28 6.99
CA SER A 377 1.63 -19.08 6.84
C SER A 377 2.39 -18.02 6.05
N TYR A 378 1.64 -17.18 5.35
CA TYR A 378 2.18 -16.02 4.64
C TYR A 378 1.36 -14.80 5.03
N SER A 379 2.04 -13.73 5.47
CA SER A 379 1.44 -12.44 5.77
C SER A 379 2.14 -11.38 4.94
N LEU A 380 1.35 -10.57 4.22
CA LEU A 380 1.82 -9.44 3.44
C LEU A 380 1.19 -8.15 3.96
N TYR A 381 2.04 -7.22 4.38
CA TYR A 381 1.65 -5.88 4.74
C TYR A 381 1.79 -4.93 3.54
N LEU A 382 0.65 -4.45 3.07
CA LEU A 382 0.53 -3.41 2.06
C LEU A 382 0.49 -2.06 2.76
N TRP A 383 1.59 -1.32 2.65
CA TRP A 383 1.66 0.03 3.17
C TRP A 383 1.10 1.02 2.15
N LYS A 384 0.02 1.71 2.52
CA LYS A 384 -0.55 2.78 1.72
C LYS A 384 0.35 4.01 1.80
N GLN A 385 0.64 4.60 0.64
CA GLN A 385 1.30 5.89 0.55
C GLN A 385 0.39 7.02 1.08
N PRO A 386 0.87 7.90 1.98
CA PRO A 386 0.18 9.14 2.33
C PRO A 386 -0.11 10.01 1.09
N GLY A 387 -1.24 10.71 1.09
CA GLY A 387 -1.64 11.60 -0.02
C GLY A 387 -2.28 10.94 -1.24
N THR A 388 -2.10 9.64 -1.45
CA THR A 388 -2.84 8.93 -2.50
C THR A 388 -4.27 8.65 -2.05
N TYR A 389 -5.23 8.58 -2.98
CA TYR A 389 -6.61 8.29 -2.62
C TYR A 389 -6.86 6.79 -2.53
N ASN A 390 -6.67 6.09 -3.64
CA ASN A 390 -7.13 4.71 -3.78
C ASN A 390 -6.41 3.99 -4.94
N ASP A 391 -5.10 3.80 -4.84
CA ASP A 391 -4.35 3.05 -5.86
C ASP A 391 -4.90 1.62 -6.01
N TYR A 392 -4.98 1.13 -7.25
CA TYR A 392 -5.43 -0.23 -7.52
C TYR A 392 -4.29 -1.24 -7.29
N TYR A 393 -4.57 -2.32 -6.58
CA TYR A 393 -3.66 -3.45 -6.36
C TYR A 393 -4.26 -4.73 -6.94
N SER A 394 -3.43 -5.51 -7.63
CA SER A 394 -3.70 -6.89 -8.04
C SER A 394 -2.52 -7.76 -7.65
N ILE A 395 -2.70 -8.57 -6.62
CA ILE A 395 -1.67 -9.41 -6.04
C ILE A 395 -2.02 -10.87 -6.30
N SER A 396 -1.04 -11.63 -6.77
CA SER A 396 -1.13 -13.08 -6.87
C SER A 396 0.01 -13.71 -6.10
N VAL A 397 -0.30 -14.70 -5.26
CA VAL A 397 0.69 -15.42 -4.47
C VAL A 397 0.54 -16.90 -4.75
N LYS A 398 1.52 -17.48 -5.42
CA LYS A 398 1.56 -18.89 -5.78
C LYS A 398 2.36 -19.67 -4.74
N ILE A 399 1.74 -20.71 -4.17
CA ILE A 399 2.41 -21.72 -3.35
C ILE A 399 2.81 -22.95 -4.19
N PRO A 400 3.70 -23.83 -3.69
CA PRO A 400 3.99 -25.10 -4.35
C PRO A 400 2.73 -25.90 -4.69
N VAL A 401 2.76 -26.58 -5.84
CA VAL A 401 1.65 -27.44 -6.28
C VAL A 401 1.49 -28.63 -5.32
N GLY A 402 0.24 -29.02 -5.04
CA GLY A 402 -0.11 -30.08 -4.07
C GLY A 402 -0.60 -29.50 -2.73
N LEU A 403 -0.09 -28.33 -2.36
CA LEU A 403 -0.51 -27.66 -1.13
C LEU A 403 -1.86 -26.95 -1.31
N ARG A 404 -2.66 -26.94 -0.23
CA ARG A 404 -3.88 -26.12 -0.11
C ARG A 404 -3.62 -24.93 0.79
N LEU A 405 -4.35 -23.85 0.56
CA LEU A 405 -4.33 -22.70 1.43
C LEU A 405 -5.74 -22.26 1.80
N THR A 406 -5.86 -21.70 3.00
CA THR A 406 -7.07 -21.09 3.56
C THR A 406 -6.80 -19.62 3.86
N SER A 407 -7.75 -18.77 3.51
CA SER A 407 -7.65 -17.32 3.70
C SER A 407 -9.02 -16.69 3.79
N ASP A 408 -9.15 -15.69 4.66
CA ASP A 408 -10.28 -14.76 4.69
C ASP A 408 -10.01 -13.50 3.82
N ASP A 409 -8.74 -13.23 3.51
CA ASP A 409 -8.29 -12.00 2.84
C ASP A 409 -8.09 -12.18 1.32
N PHE A 410 -7.73 -13.40 0.89
CA PHE A 410 -7.46 -13.75 -0.50
C PHE A 410 -8.58 -14.59 -1.09
N GLU A 411 -8.88 -14.36 -2.36
CA GLU A 411 -9.61 -15.32 -3.18
C GLU A 411 -8.68 -16.48 -3.54
N VAL A 412 -9.02 -17.70 -3.09
CA VAL A 412 -8.20 -18.89 -3.30
C VAL A 412 -8.62 -19.61 -4.58
N ARG A 413 -7.66 -19.88 -5.47
CA ARG A 413 -7.84 -20.69 -6.68
C ARG A 413 -6.70 -21.71 -6.79
N ASP A 414 -7.01 -22.97 -6.51
CA ASP A 414 -6.04 -24.05 -6.43
C ASP A 414 -4.89 -23.71 -5.46
N ASN A 415 -3.66 -23.56 -5.97
CA ASN A 415 -2.45 -23.22 -5.23
C ASN A 415 -2.08 -21.72 -5.37
N VAL A 416 -3.05 -20.86 -5.70
CA VAL A 416 -2.85 -19.41 -5.89
C VAL A 416 -3.83 -18.63 -5.01
N ALA A 417 -3.31 -17.70 -4.22
CA ALA A 417 -4.07 -16.72 -3.46
C ALA A 417 -4.10 -15.39 -4.24
N ILE A 418 -5.28 -14.82 -4.47
CA ILE A 418 -5.46 -13.61 -5.30
C ILE A 418 -6.14 -12.52 -4.49
N PHE A 419 -5.53 -11.34 -4.42
CA PHE A 419 -6.12 -10.14 -3.84
C PHE A 419 -6.25 -9.07 -4.93
N LYS A 420 -7.44 -8.47 -5.05
CA LYS A 420 -7.70 -7.37 -5.98
C LYS A 420 -8.54 -6.31 -5.30
N GLY A 421 -8.11 -5.06 -5.36
CA GLY A 421 -8.89 -3.97 -4.76
C GLY A 421 -8.15 -2.65 -4.77
N PHE A 422 -8.85 -1.61 -4.33
CA PHE A 422 -8.26 -0.29 -4.14
C PHE A 422 -7.77 -0.14 -2.70
N LEU A 423 -6.55 0.34 -2.52
CA LEU A 423 -5.91 0.50 -1.22
C LEU A 423 -6.16 1.91 -0.67
N THR A 424 -7.16 2.04 0.19
CA THR A 424 -7.54 3.33 0.85
C THR A 424 -6.97 3.47 2.25
N GLU A 425 -6.54 2.37 2.88
CA GLU A 425 -5.84 2.35 4.17
C GLU A 425 -4.81 1.20 4.12
N ASP A 426 -3.90 1.16 5.09
CA ASP A 426 -2.96 0.03 5.20
C ASP A 426 -3.71 -1.30 5.31
N ARG A 427 -3.19 -2.33 4.66
CA ARG A 427 -3.78 -3.67 4.67
C ARG A 427 -2.75 -4.70 5.07
N ARG A 428 -3.15 -5.61 5.96
CA ARG A 428 -2.44 -6.85 6.20
C ARG A 428 -3.33 -7.95 5.65
N ILE A 429 -2.81 -8.70 4.70
CA ILE A 429 -3.52 -9.80 4.05
C ILE A 429 -2.70 -11.07 4.27
N SER A 430 -3.38 -12.15 4.63
CA SER A 430 -2.68 -13.37 5.02
C SER A 430 -3.41 -14.62 4.58
N PHE A 431 -2.67 -15.70 4.47
CA PHE A 431 -3.25 -17.03 4.33
C PHE A 431 -2.41 -18.05 5.12
N ARG A 432 -3.03 -19.19 5.37
CA ARG A 432 -2.36 -20.36 5.95
C ARG A 432 -2.35 -21.46 4.92
N ILE A 433 -1.28 -22.24 4.90
CA ILE A 433 -1.19 -23.46 4.12
C ILE A 433 -1.75 -24.57 5.01
N ASP A 434 -2.83 -25.19 4.54
CA ASP A 434 -3.33 -26.39 5.17
C ASP A 434 -2.28 -27.49 4.95
N GLY A 435 -1.92 -28.22 6.01
CA GLY A 435 -1.01 -29.36 5.88
C GLY A 435 -1.45 -30.28 4.74
N ASP A 436 -0.48 -30.77 3.98
CA ASP A 436 -0.73 -31.61 2.82
C ASP A 436 -1.33 -32.95 3.27
N ASN A 437 -2.65 -33.07 3.11
CA ASN A 437 -3.43 -34.27 3.46
C ASN A 437 -4.05 -34.91 2.22
N LEU A 438 -3.66 -34.48 1.01
CA LEU A 438 -4.30 -34.96 -0.21
C LEU A 438 -3.48 -36.06 -0.86
N PRO A 439 -4.14 -37.05 -1.48
CA PRO A 439 -3.44 -37.98 -2.32
C PRO A 439 -2.77 -37.24 -3.50
N PRO A 440 -1.57 -37.64 -3.95
CA PRO A 440 -1.03 -37.16 -5.21
C PRO A 440 -2.01 -37.44 -6.35
N ARG A 441 -1.96 -36.68 -7.43
CA ARG A 441 -2.88 -36.78 -8.58
C ARG A 441 -2.12 -36.78 -9.90
N ALA A 442 -2.37 -37.76 -10.76
CA ALA A 442 -1.86 -37.72 -12.12
C ALA A 442 -2.54 -36.59 -12.91
N ILE A 443 -1.74 -35.67 -13.45
CA ILE A 443 -2.16 -34.53 -14.27
C ILE A 443 -1.95 -34.80 -15.77
N ARG A 444 -1.15 -35.80 -16.12
CA ARG A 444 -0.96 -36.27 -17.50
C ARG A 444 -0.71 -37.77 -17.52
N GLN A 445 -1.30 -38.45 -18.51
CA GLN A 445 -1.06 -39.85 -18.82
C GLN A 445 -0.80 -40.00 -20.31
N THR A 446 0.32 -40.61 -20.72
CA THR A 446 0.72 -40.65 -22.14
C THR A 446 1.50 -41.92 -22.48
N VAL A 447 1.36 -42.40 -23.71
CA VAL A 447 2.26 -43.42 -24.30
C VAL A 447 3.35 -42.67 -25.07
N THR A 448 4.58 -42.66 -24.56
CA THR A 448 5.66 -41.86 -25.18
C THR A 448 6.51 -42.63 -26.18
N ALA A 449 6.53 -43.96 -26.05
CA ALA A 449 7.12 -44.87 -27.02
C ALA A 449 6.45 -46.25 -26.89
N LEU A 450 6.70 -47.14 -27.85
CA LEU A 450 6.29 -48.53 -27.71
C LEU A 450 6.90 -49.11 -26.42
N ASN A 451 6.06 -49.72 -25.59
CA ASN A 451 6.43 -50.24 -24.27
C ASN A 451 6.78 -49.18 -23.19
N VAL A 452 6.37 -47.92 -23.36
CA VAL A 452 6.63 -46.86 -22.38
C VAL A 452 5.36 -46.06 -22.10
N LEU A 453 4.86 -46.16 -20.88
CA LEU A 453 3.75 -45.37 -20.34
C LEU A 453 4.30 -44.32 -19.36
N GLU A 454 3.75 -43.11 -19.36
CA GLU A 454 4.15 -42.04 -18.45
C GLU A 454 2.95 -41.48 -17.69
N LEU A 455 3.07 -41.39 -16.36
CA LEU A 455 2.17 -40.66 -15.48
C LEU A 455 2.91 -39.47 -14.88
N GLU A 456 2.50 -38.25 -15.24
CA GLU A 456 2.99 -37.02 -14.61
C GLU A 456 2.06 -36.67 -13.44
N PHE A 457 2.62 -36.52 -12.24
CA PHE A 457 1.88 -36.13 -11.05
C PHE A 457 1.98 -34.62 -10.79
N ASN A 458 0.96 -34.07 -10.13
CA ASN A 458 0.95 -32.66 -9.68
C ASN A 458 2.07 -32.35 -8.67
N GLU A 459 2.65 -33.37 -8.05
CA GLU A 459 3.60 -33.25 -6.96
C GLU A 459 4.62 -34.40 -6.95
N GLY A 460 5.61 -34.31 -6.06
CA GLY A 460 6.68 -35.29 -5.96
C GLY A 460 6.23 -36.60 -5.34
N ILE A 461 6.44 -37.70 -6.06
CA ILE A 461 6.24 -39.06 -5.55
C ILE A 461 7.44 -39.49 -4.70
N ASP A 462 7.19 -40.20 -3.60
CA ASP A 462 8.25 -40.88 -2.84
C ASP A 462 8.78 -42.05 -3.68
N PRO A 463 10.06 -42.06 -4.10
CA PRO A 463 10.63 -43.17 -4.86
C PRO A 463 10.50 -44.52 -4.16
N ALA A 464 10.52 -44.53 -2.82
CA ALA A 464 10.40 -45.76 -2.03
C ALA A 464 8.96 -46.34 -2.03
N SER A 465 7.97 -45.53 -2.42
CA SER A 465 6.58 -45.96 -2.56
C SER A 465 6.28 -46.71 -3.86
N LEU A 466 7.18 -46.70 -4.83
CA LEU A 466 6.95 -47.38 -6.09
C LEU A 466 6.94 -48.89 -5.86
N ARG A 467 5.77 -49.50 -6.06
CA ARG A 467 5.52 -50.94 -5.86
C ARG A 467 5.06 -51.60 -7.16
N PRO A 468 5.95 -51.76 -8.17
CA PRO A 468 5.57 -52.37 -9.45
C PRO A 468 4.99 -53.79 -9.30
N ASP A 469 5.34 -54.48 -8.21
CA ASP A 469 4.78 -55.77 -7.82
C ASP A 469 3.26 -55.75 -7.56
N LYS A 470 2.70 -54.58 -7.28
CA LYS A 470 1.27 -54.38 -7.02
C LYS A 470 0.51 -53.82 -8.23
N TRP A 471 1.19 -53.61 -9.35
CA TRP A 471 0.61 -52.93 -10.50
C TRP A 471 0.32 -53.92 -11.62
N THR A 472 -0.76 -53.68 -12.35
CA THR A 472 -1.14 -54.50 -13.50
C THR A 472 -1.39 -53.63 -14.70
N VAL A 473 -0.93 -54.06 -15.87
CA VAL A 473 -1.24 -53.42 -17.14
C VAL A 473 -1.96 -54.45 -18.00
N ASN A 474 -3.14 -54.08 -18.48
CA ASN A 474 -3.97 -54.94 -19.31
C ASN A 474 -4.25 -54.26 -20.64
N ASP A 475 -4.23 -55.04 -21.71
CA ASP A 475 -4.79 -54.61 -22.98
C ASP A 475 -6.32 -54.63 -22.88
N THR A 476 -6.96 -53.60 -23.40
CA THR A 476 -8.42 -53.45 -23.38
C THR A 476 -9.05 -53.42 -24.76
N ASP A 477 -8.26 -53.61 -25.83
CA ASP A 477 -8.84 -53.79 -27.16
C ASP A 477 -9.42 -55.21 -27.30
N PHE A 478 -10.69 -55.28 -27.70
CA PHE A 478 -11.45 -56.52 -27.90
C PHE A 478 -11.61 -56.87 -29.39
N ALA A 479 -11.06 -56.08 -30.31
CA ALA A 479 -11.33 -56.20 -31.74
C ALA A 479 -10.50 -57.28 -32.48
N VAL A 480 -9.38 -57.78 -31.91
CA VAL A 480 -8.54 -58.82 -32.54
C VAL A 480 -8.18 -59.92 -31.53
N SER A 481 -9.04 -60.93 -31.39
CA SER A 481 -8.97 -61.93 -30.30
C SER A 481 -7.79 -62.94 -30.39
N GLU A 482 -6.87 -62.80 -31.35
CA GLU A 482 -5.76 -63.75 -31.54
C GLU A 482 -4.43 -63.27 -30.95
N ARG A 483 -4.36 -62.06 -30.39
CA ARG A 483 -3.20 -61.57 -29.63
C ARG A 483 -3.63 -61.00 -28.29
N HIS A 484 -3.94 -61.90 -27.34
CA HIS A 484 -3.88 -61.52 -25.94
C HIS A 484 -2.41 -61.35 -25.56
N ASP A 485 -1.86 -60.16 -25.82
CA ASP A 485 -0.49 -59.87 -25.46
C ASP A 485 -0.40 -59.87 -23.93
N LEU A 486 0.32 -60.86 -23.37
CA LEU A 486 0.61 -60.95 -21.95
C LEU A 486 1.50 -59.77 -21.56
N LEU A 487 0.88 -58.63 -21.25
CA LEU A 487 1.56 -57.43 -20.85
C LEU A 487 2.14 -57.61 -19.44
N ARG A 488 3.41 -57.23 -19.28
CA ARG A 488 4.09 -57.23 -17.99
C ARG A 488 4.85 -55.94 -17.80
N ILE A 489 4.89 -55.46 -16.55
CA ILE A 489 5.74 -54.34 -16.17
C ILE A 489 7.15 -54.89 -15.98
N ARG A 490 8.10 -54.34 -16.73
CA ARG A 490 9.52 -54.71 -16.66
C ARG A 490 10.27 -53.85 -15.66
N ASP A 491 10.02 -52.55 -15.68
CA ASP A 491 10.76 -51.56 -14.89
C ASP A 491 9.88 -50.32 -14.66
N VAL A 492 10.14 -49.60 -13.58
CA VAL A 492 9.49 -48.33 -13.25
C VAL A 492 10.55 -47.35 -12.79
N ARG A 493 10.52 -46.14 -13.35
CA ARG A 493 11.48 -45.07 -13.02
C ARG A 493 10.76 -43.79 -12.68
N LEU A 494 11.26 -43.06 -11.69
CA LEU A 494 10.81 -41.72 -11.38
C LEU A 494 11.79 -40.70 -11.96
N GLU A 495 11.30 -39.79 -12.79
CA GLU A 495 12.04 -38.66 -13.32
C GLU A 495 11.28 -37.36 -12.99
N GLY A 496 11.76 -36.60 -12.01
CA GLY A 496 11.02 -35.45 -11.49
C GLY A 496 9.71 -35.89 -10.83
N ASN A 497 8.57 -35.42 -11.35
CA ASN A 497 7.22 -35.82 -10.93
C ASN A 497 6.60 -36.86 -11.88
N THR A 498 7.37 -37.41 -12.81
CA THR A 498 6.88 -38.36 -13.82
C THR A 498 7.31 -39.78 -13.50
N VAL A 499 6.34 -40.66 -13.36
CA VAL A 499 6.54 -42.12 -13.25
C VAL A 499 6.50 -42.72 -14.65
N LYS A 500 7.65 -43.21 -15.12
CA LYS A 500 7.77 -43.95 -16.38
C LYS A 500 7.65 -45.44 -16.11
N ILE A 501 6.68 -46.09 -16.75
CA ILE A 501 6.42 -47.53 -16.66
C ILE A 501 6.88 -48.17 -17.96
N PHE A 502 7.93 -49.00 -17.89
CA PHE A 502 8.43 -49.77 -19.02
C PHE A 502 7.75 -51.13 -19.02
N THR A 503 7.04 -51.45 -20.10
CA THR A 503 6.31 -52.70 -20.26
C THR A 503 7.03 -53.66 -21.21
N ILE A 504 6.52 -54.88 -21.32
CA ILE A 504 6.82 -55.84 -22.38
C ILE A 504 5.49 -56.34 -22.90
N GLY A 505 5.39 -56.50 -24.22
CA GLY A 505 4.21 -57.06 -24.88
C GLY A 505 3.28 -56.02 -25.49
N MET A 506 3.60 -54.72 -25.47
CA MET A 506 2.78 -53.76 -26.23
C MET A 506 2.91 -54.01 -27.74
N SER A 507 1.77 -53.97 -28.40
CA SER A 507 1.59 -54.20 -29.82
C SER A 507 1.72 -52.87 -30.60
N ARG A 508 2.30 -52.91 -31.80
CA ARG A 508 2.29 -51.76 -32.74
C ARG A 508 1.04 -51.84 -33.62
N GLN A 509 -0.11 -51.50 -33.05
CA GLN A 509 -1.35 -51.33 -33.81
C GLN A 509 -1.94 -49.93 -33.59
N PRO A 510 -2.72 -49.42 -34.56
CA PRO A 510 -3.43 -48.15 -34.41
C PRO A 510 -4.51 -48.28 -33.34
N GLU A 511 -4.67 -47.24 -32.51
CA GLU A 511 -5.78 -47.10 -31.55
C GLU A 511 -5.82 -48.09 -30.38
N GLU A 512 -4.67 -48.66 -30.01
CA GLU A 512 -4.55 -49.55 -28.85
C GLU A 512 -4.87 -48.83 -27.53
N ARG A 513 -5.54 -49.55 -26.62
CA ARG A 513 -5.95 -49.04 -25.30
C ARG A 513 -5.40 -49.93 -24.20
N TYR A 514 -4.61 -49.33 -23.30
CA TYR A 514 -4.08 -50.02 -22.13
C TYR A 514 -4.70 -49.49 -20.84
N LEU A 515 -4.99 -50.38 -19.92
CA LEU A 515 -5.50 -50.07 -18.59
C LEU A 515 -4.43 -50.44 -17.57
N LEU A 516 -3.89 -49.43 -16.92
CA LEU A 516 -2.89 -49.55 -15.85
C LEU A 516 -3.59 -49.37 -14.50
N GLU A 517 -3.61 -50.42 -13.70
CA GLU A 517 -3.99 -50.33 -12.29
C GLU A 517 -2.74 -50.20 -11.43
N ILE A 518 -2.68 -49.15 -10.61
CA ILE A 518 -1.59 -48.91 -9.67
C ILE A 518 -2.13 -48.80 -8.25
N ASP A 519 -1.30 -49.19 -7.31
CA ASP A 519 -1.58 -49.17 -5.87
C ASP A 519 -0.29 -48.94 -5.09
N GLY A 520 -0.41 -48.42 -3.87
CA GLY A 520 0.72 -48.23 -2.96
C GLY A 520 1.65 -47.05 -3.26
N ILE A 521 1.25 -46.11 -4.13
CA ILE A 521 1.98 -44.85 -4.33
C ILE A 521 1.69 -43.88 -3.19
N PHE A 522 2.75 -43.24 -2.69
CA PHE A 522 2.71 -42.15 -1.73
C PHE A 522 3.43 -40.93 -2.31
N ASP A 523 2.97 -39.74 -1.95
CA ASP A 523 3.80 -38.54 -2.15
C ASP A 523 4.98 -38.52 -1.16
N ARG A 524 5.87 -37.53 -1.27
CA ARG A 524 7.01 -37.35 -0.37
C ARG A 524 6.64 -37.01 1.08
N ARG A 525 5.37 -36.68 1.35
CA ARG A 525 4.84 -36.33 2.67
C ARG A 525 4.06 -37.49 3.31
N GLY A 526 3.92 -38.61 2.60
CA GLY A 526 3.28 -39.83 3.07
C GLY A 526 1.77 -39.90 2.80
N ASN A 527 1.20 -39.05 1.94
CA ASN A 527 -0.20 -39.18 1.56
C ASN A 527 -0.38 -40.28 0.50
N PRO A 528 -1.31 -41.23 0.72
CA PRO A 528 -1.51 -42.35 -0.21
C PRO A 528 -2.38 -41.94 -1.41
N LEU A 529 -1.94 -42.23 -2.64
CA LEU A 529 -2.78 -42.12 -3.86
C LEU A 529 -4.05 -42.98 -3.75
N GLY A 530 -3.93 -44.11 -3.04
CA GLY A 530 -4.86 -45.23 -3.08
C GLY A 530 -4.82 -45.97 -4.42
N ARG A 531 -5.63 -47.03 -4.55
CA ARG A 531 -5.76 -47.75 -5.82
C ARG A 531 -6.38 -46.84 -6.89
N ARG A 532 -5.75 -46.79 -8.06
CA ARG A 532 -6.19 -45.99 -9.22
C ARG A 532 -5.99 -46.74 -10.51
N THR A 533 -6.84 -46.44 -11.48
CA THR A 533 -6.83 -47.01 -12.80
C THR A 533 -6.67 -45.90 -13.83
N TYR A 534 -5.69 -46.04 -14.71
CA TYR A 534 -5.36 -45.08 -15.76
C TYR A 534 -5.50 -45.72 -17.13
N SER A 535 -6.11 -45.01 -18.07
CA SER A 535 -6.31 -45.48 -19.44
C SER A 535 -5.34 -44.77 -20.40
N PHE A 536 -4.53 -45.56 -21.09
CA PHE A 536 -3.56 -45.07 -22.05
C PHE A 536 -4.05 -45.36 -23.46
N PHE A 537 -3.90 -44.37 -24.34
CA PHE A 537 -4.25 -44.50 -25.75
C PHE A 537 -3.00 -44.35 -26.60
N GLN A 538 -2.67 -45.38 -27.38
CA GLN A 538 -1.58 -45.35 -28.32
C GLN A 538 -2.11 -44.92 -29.69
N ARG A 539 -1.76 -43.70 -30.11
CA ARG A 539 -1.91 -43.25 -31.50
C ARG A 539 -0.58 -43.49 -32.20
N LEU A 540 -0.54 -44.45 -33.12
CA LEU A 540 0.61 -44.65 -34.01
C LEU A 540 0.72 -43.52 -35.04
#